data_AF-A0A948TWT8-F1
#
_entry.id   AF-A0A948TWT8-F1
#
_cell.length_a   1.000
_cell.length_b   1.000
_cell.length_c   1.000
_cell.angle_alpha   90.00
_cell.angle_beta   90.00
_cell.angle_gamma   90.00
#
_symmetry.space_group_name_H-M   'P 1'
#
loop_
_entity.id
_entity.type
_entity.pdbx_description
1 polymer ?
#
loop_
_entity_poly.entity_id
_entity_poly.type
_entity_poly.pdbx_seq_one_letter_code
_entity_poly.pdbx_strand_id
1 'polypeptide(L)'
;MGTRSNKQRIYRLFHGRFHGKFYWRSAEDQAWLDLAPVGREFGSPDYERLEQLDGYAFDVFGDMVLVHEWLFHPHPSLDDMTPDACARTEAGLQKALDLLAGLKRGACTAVANKSSNQE
;
A
#
# COMPACT_ATOMS: atom_id res chain seq x y z
N MET A 1 -31.91 -48.20 26.28
CA MET A 1 -30.91 -47.66 25.32
C MET A 1 -29.72 -47.14 26.12
N GLY A 2 -28.51 -47.61 25.87
CA GLY A 2 -27.33 -47.24 26.67
C GLY A 2 -26.71 -45.90 26.25
N THR A 3 -26.09 -45.20 27.20
CA THR A 3 -25.47 -43.87 27.04
C THR A 3 -24.47 -43.82 25.88
N ARG A 4 -23.72 -44.91 25.67
CA ARG A 4 -22.75 -45.05 24.58
C ARG A 4 -23.41 -45.08 23.20
N SER A 5 -24.57 -45.73 23.09
CA SER A 5 -25.33 -45.83 21.84
C SER A 5 -26.00 -44.49 21.50
N ASN A 6 -26.50 -43.78 22.52
CA ASN A 6 -27.07 -42.44 22.33
C ASN A 6 -25.99 -41.42 21.90
N LYS A 7 -24.80 -41.48 22.50
CA LYS A 7 -23.65 -40.66 22.09
C LYS A 7 -23.30 -40.90 20.62
N GLN A 8 -23.15 -42.16 20.18
CA GLN A 8 -22.84 -42.45 18.78
C GLN A 8 -23.91 -41.95 17.82
N ARG A 9 -25.19 -42.04 18.20
CA ARG A 9 -26.30 -41.54 17.39
C ARG A 9 -26.24 -40.02 17.24
N ILE A 10 -26.03 -39.30 18.34
CA ILE A 10 -25.87 -37.84 18.35
C ILE A 10 -24.67 -37.43 17.47
N TYR A 11 -23.51 -38.03 17.69
CA TYR A 11 -22.31 -37.70 16.91
C TYR A 11 -22.50 -37.94 15.41
N ARG A 12 -23.20 -39.01 14.98
CA ARG A 12 -23.51 -39.22 13.55
C ARG A 12 -24.41 -38.14 12.96
N LEU A 13 -25.41 -37.66 13.71
CA LEU A 13 -26.30 -36.58 13.25
C LEU A 13 -25.55 -35.28 13.03
N PHE A 14 -24.52 -35.03 13.84
CA PHE A 14 -23.71 -33.82 13.79
C PHE A 14 -22.43 -33.97 12.96
N HIS A 15 -22.06 -35.18 12.55
CA HIS A 15 -20.82 -35.44 11.82
C HIS A 15 -20.78 -34.70 10.48
N GLY A 16 -21.88 -34.71 9.73
CA GLY A 16 -21.98 -33.94 8.47
C GLY A 16 -21.99 -32.42 8.67
N ARG A 17 -22.45 -31.95 9.84
CA ARG A 17 -22.56 -30.52 10.18
C ARG A 17 -21.24 -29.90 10.64
N PHE A 18 -20.38 -30.68 11.31
CA PHE A 18 -19.09 -30.20 11.82
C PHE A 18 -17.86 -30.68 11.03
N HIS A 19 -18.00 -31.66 10.12
CA HIS A 19 -16.88 -32.18 9.32
C HIS A 19 -17.04 -31.99 7.80
N GLY A 20 -18.03 -31.22 7.34
CA GLY A 20 -18.06 -30.68 5.98
C GLY A 20 -17.16 -29.44 5.85
N LYS A 21 -16.88 -28.98 4.61
CA LYS A 21 -16.22 -27.68 4.32
C LYS A 21 -17.12 -26.47 4.68
N PHE A 22 -17.93 -26.58 5.73
CA PHE A 22 -18.81 -25.52 6.17
C PHE A 22 -18.02 -24.65 7.15
N TYR A 23 -17.45 -23.57 6.62
CA TYR A 23 -16.87 -22.53 7.46
C TYR A 23 -18.03 -21.91 8.25
N TRP A 24 -18.09 -22.15 9.55
CA TRP A 24 -18.87 -21.30 10.45
C TRP A 24 -18.22 -19.93 10.43
N ARG A 25 -18.65 -19.07 9.51
CA ARG A 25 -18.33 -17.65 9.50
C ARG A 25 -19.54 -16.92 10.01
N SER A 26 -19.32 -16.10 11.04
CA SER A 26 -20.31 -15.13 11.45
C SER A 26 -20.56 -14.13 10.32
N ALA A 27 -21.70 -13.43 10.37
CA ALA A 27 -21.94 -12.32 9.44
C ALA A 27 -20.83 -11.25 9.53
N GLU A 28 -20.22 -11.10 10.72
CA GLU A 28 -19.08 -10.22 10.96
C GLU A 28 -17.82 -10.72 10.25
N ASP A 29 -17.48 -12.02 10.34
CA ASP A 29 -16.32 -12.59 9.64
C ASP A 29 -16.43 -12.43 8.11
N GLN A 30 -17.65 -12.54 7.58
CA GLN A 30 -17.90 -12.32 6.16
C GLN A 30 -17.80 -10.82 5.81
N ALA A 31 -18.32 -9.93 6.65
CA ALA A 31 -18.19 -8.49 6.46
C ALA A 31 -16.72 -8.04 6.45
N TRP A 32 -15.85 -8.63 7.30
CA TRP A 32 -14.41 -8.37 7.27
C TRP A 32 -13.73 -8.76 5.95
N LEU A 33 -14.25 -9.78 5.25
CA LEU A 33 -13.74 -10.22 3.96
C LEU A 33 -14.32 -9.43 2.78
N ASP A 34 -15.54 -8.94 2.94
CA ASP A 34 -16.25 -8.15 1.94
C ASP A 34 -15.84 -6.67 1.97
N LEU A 35 -15.12 -6.22 3.01
CA LEU A 35 -14.53 -4.88 3.06
C LEU A 35 -13.56 -4.71 1.88
N ALA A 36 -13.81 -3.68 1.06
CA ALA A 36 -12.88 -3.29 0.01
C ALA A 36 -11.50 -3.00 0.63
N PRO A 37 -10.40 -3.48 0.04
CA PRO A 37 -9.07 -3.22 0.57
C PRO A 37 -8.84 -1.69 0.60
N VAL A 38 -8.58 -1.17 1.81
CA VAL A 38 -8.29 0.25 2.01
C VAL A 38 -6.78 0.44 1.87
N GLY A 39 -6.37 1.10 0.79
CA GLY A 39 -4.98 1.46 0.54
C GLY A 39 -4.30 0.63 -0.55
N ARG A 40 -3.00 0.87 -0.70
CA ARG A 40 -2.13 0.19 -1.67
C ARG A 40 -2.05 -1.30 -1.28
N GLU A 41 -2.39 -2.20 -2.19
CA GLU A 41 -2.48 -3.63 -1.90
C GLU A 41 -1.11 -4.20 -1.50
N PHE A 42 -0.95 -4.56 -0.23
CA PHE A 42 0.23 -5.25 0.29
C PHE A 42 0.42 -6.57 -0.46
N GLY A 43 1.55 -6.71 -1.15
CA GLY A 43 1.86 -7.86 -2.00
C GLY A 43 1.45 -7.72 -3.47
N SER A 44 0.94 -6.56 -3.89
CA SER A 44 0.86 -6.24 -5.32
C SER A 44 2.27 -6.12 -5.93
N PRO A 45 2.45 -6.45 -7.22
CA PRO A 45 3.75 -6.33 -7.89
C PRO A 45 4.35 -4.91 -7.85
N ASP A 46 3.48 -3.92 -7.63
CA ASP A 46 3.83 -2.50 -7.63
C ASP A 46 4.11 -1.98 -6.22
N TYR A 47 3.78 -2.74 -5.16
CA TYR A 47 3.88 -2.31 -3.77
C TYR A 47 5.29 -1.82 -3.40
N GLU A 48 6.32 -2.61 -3.71
CA GLU A 48 7.71 -2.26 -3.39
C GLU A 48 8.19 -1.00 -4.12
N ARG A 49 7.81 -0.84 -5.39
CA ARG A 49 8.17 0.34 -6.21
C ARG A 49 7.58 1.61 -5.64
N LEU A 50 6.34 1.46 -5.24
CA LEU A 50 5.53 2.51 -4.69
C LEU A 50 5.98 2.88 -3.26
N GLU A 51 6.38 1.91 -2.43
CA GLU A 51 7.05 2.14 -1.13
C GLU A 51 8.41 2.85 -1.30
N GLN A 52 9.19 2.44 -2.29
CA GLN A 52 10.46 3.09 -2.63
C GLN A 52 10.28 4.56 -3.02
N LEU A 53 9.23 4.87 -3.80
CA LEU A 53 8.91 6.24 -4.18
C LEU A 53 8.55 7.09 -2.96
N ASP A 54 7.70 6.57 -2.06
CA ASP A 54 7.29 7.29 -0.85
C ASP A 54 8.49 7.59 0.07
N GLY A 55 9.37 6.59 0.25
CA GLY A 55 10.57 6.74 1.06
C GLY A 55 11.54 7.79 0.49
N TYR A 56 11.73 7.78 -0.83
CA TYR A 56 12.59 8.77 -1.48
C TYR A 56 11.98 10.18 -1.47
N ALA A 57 10.68 10.30 -1.71
CA ALA A 57 9.99 11.59 -1.60
C ALA A 57 10.09 12.15 -0.18
N PHE A 58 9.93 11.32 0.84
CA PHE A 58 10.11 11.74 2.24
C PHE A 58 11.54 12.20 2.54
N ASP A 59 12.56 11.53 2.00
CA ASP A 59 13.96 11.97 2.12
C ASP A 59 14.22 13.34 1.45
N VAL A 60 13.47 13.68 0.39
CA VAL A 60 13.59 14.97 -0.30
C VAL A 60 12.83 16.09 0.42
N PHE A 61 11.60 15.85 0.84
CA PHE A 61 10.71 16.88 1.39
C PHE A 61 10.75 16.98 2.92
N GLY A 62 10.99 15.88 3.64
CA GLY A 62 10.98 15.80 5.10
C GLY A 62 9.61 15.96 5.76
N ASP A 63 8.53 16.17 4.98
CA ASP A 63 7.16 16.35 5.46
C ASP A 63 6.20 15.45 4.67
N MET A 64 5.45 14.61 5.38
CA MET A 64 4.48 13.69 4.80
C MET A 64 3.33 14.40 4.08
N VAL A 65 2.96 15.61 4.50
CA VAL A 65 1.88 16.37 3.84
C VAL A 65 2.32 16.80 2.45
N LEU A 66 3.55 17.33 2.33
CA LEU A 66 4.14 17.73 1.05
C LEU A 66 4.41 16.53 0.15
N VAL A 67 4.82 15.39 0.72
CA VAL A 67 4.97 14.13 -0.03
C VAL A 67 3.64 13.71 -0.63
N HIS A 68 2.57 13.65 0.17
CA HIS A 68 1.24 13.27 -0.32
C HIS A 68 0.74 14.27 -1.36
N GLU A 69 0.91 15.57 -1.13
CA GLU A 69 0.57 16.59 -2.12
C GLU A 69 1.31 16.34 -3.43
N TRP A 70 2.63 16.18 -3.40
CA TRP A 70 3.42 15.95 -4.60
C TRP A 70 3.05 14.65 -5.33
N LEU A 71 2.84 13.55 -4.60
CA LEU A 71 2.55 12.23 -5.18
C LEU A 71 1.20 12.14 -5.88
N PHE A 72 0.20 12.89 -5.39
CA PHE A 72 -1.17 12.85 -5.89
C PHE A 72 -1.54 14.05 -6.77
N HIS A 73 -0.60 14.98 -7.02
CA HIS A 73 -0.79 16.05 -7.99
C HIS A 73 -0.24 15.65 -9.37
N PRO A 74 -0.99 15.91 -10.45
CA PRO A 74 -0.53 15.64 -11.80
C PRO A 74 0.67 16.54 -12.13
N HIS A 75 1.68 15.94 -12.77
CA HIS A 75 2.92 16.65 -13.11
C HIS A 75 3.15 16.64 -14.63
N PRO A 76 3.42 17.79 -15.27
CA PRO A 76 3.56 17.88 -16.73
C PRO A 76 4.72 17.04 -17.28
N SER A 77 5.79 16.85 -16.50
CA SER A 77 6.91 15.97 -16.88
C SER A 77 6.59 14.47 -16.82
N LEU A 78 5.41 14.09 -16.31
CA LEU A 78 4.93 12.72 -16.22
C LEU A 78 3.70 12.49 -17.12
N ASP A 79 3.62 13.19 -18.25
CA ASP A 79 2.51 13.08 -19.21
C ASP A 79 1.14 13.41 -18.55
N ASP A 80 1.12 14.44 -17.68
CA ASP A 80 -0.02 14.87 -16.85
C ASP A 80 -0.56 13.79 -15.89
N MET A 81 0.19 12.71 -15.67
CA MET A 81 -0.13 11.69 -14.67
C MET A 81 0.39 12.08 -13.29
N THR A 82 -0.22 11.50 -12.25
CA THR A 82 0.31 11.59 -10.89
C THR A 82 1.56 10.72 -10.75
N PRO A 83 2.56 11.13 -9.94
CA PRO A 83 3.72 10.30 -9.63
C PRO A 83 3.35 8.90 -9.12
N ASP A 84 2.30 8.80 -8.28
CA ASP A 84 1.77 7.52 -7.80
C ASP A 84 1.28 6.61 -8.95
N ALA A 85 0.52 7.17 -9.89
CA ALA A 85 0.03 6.41 -11.05
C ALA A 85 1.17 6.00 -11.99
N CYS A 86 2.18 6.86 -12.17
CA CYS A 86 3.34 6.59 -13.03
C CYS A 86 4.21 5.44 -12.49
N ALA A 87 4.39 5.38 -11.16
CA ALA A 87 5.25 4.40 -10.48
C ALA A 87 4.72 2.95 -10.48
N ARG A 88 3.49 2.74 -10.97
CA ARG A 88 2.97 1.39 -11.30
C ARG A 88 3.75 0.69 -12.40
N THR A 89 4.60 1.42 -13.13
CA THR A 89 5.56 0.85 -14.09
C THR A 89 6.99 1.17 -13.67
N GLU A 90 7.94 0.28 -13.95
CA GLU A 90 9.36 0.51 -13.64
C GLU A 90 9.91 1.76 -14.34
N ALA A 91 9.56 1.97 -15.61
CA ALA A 91 9.97 3.15 -16.36
C ALA A 91 9.38 4.45 -15.76
N GLY A 92 8.13 4.42 -15.30
CA GLY A 92 7.49 5.56 -14.66
C GLY A 92 8.05 5.85 -13.27
N LEU A 93 8.40 4.81 -12.50
CA LEU A 93 9.13 4.96 -11.25
C LEU A 93 10.47 5.67 -11.47
N GLN A 94 11.25 5.22 -12.45
CA GLN A 94 12.56 5.83 -12.72
C GLN A 94 12.44 7.31 -13.07
N LYS A 95 11.45 7.69 -13.91
CA LYS A 95 11.16 9.10 -14.21
C LYS A 95 10.83 9.91 -12.95
N ALA A 96 10.01 9.37 -12.06
CA ALA A 96 9.62 10.04 -10.82
C ALA A 96 10.84 10.22 -9.88
N LEU A 97 11.70 9.21 -9.77
CA LEU A 97 12.94 9.29 -8.99
C LEU A 97 13.93 10.30 -9.57
N ASP A 98 14.06 10.38 -10.89
CA ASP A 98 14.92 11.36 -11.55
C ASP A 98 14.45 12.80 -11.28
N LEU A 99 13.13 13.04 -11.26
CA LEU A 99 12.55 14.34 -10.88
C LEU A 99 12.88 14.68 -9.42
N LEU A 100 12.68 13.74 -8.49
CA LEU A 100 13.00 13.94 -7.07
C LEU A 100 14.51 14.17 -6.86
N ALA A 101 15.36 13.45 -7.60
CA ALA A 101 16.80 13.67 -7.56
C ALA A 101 17.19 15.06 -8.10
N GLY A 102 16.49 15.54 -9.13
CA GLY A 102 16.62 16.91 -9.63
C GLY A 102 16.26 17.96 -8.57
N LEU A 103 15.14 17.76 -7.88
CA LEU A 103 14.70 18.64 -6.77
C LEU A 103 15.70 18.65 -5.62
N LYS A 104 16.22 17.48 -5.22
CA LYS A 104 17.25 17.37 -4.17
C LYS A 104 18.52 18.13 -4.53
N ARG A 105 19.01 17.99 -5.77
CA ARG A 105 20.19 18.73 -6.25
C ARG A 105 19.93 20.23 -6.32
N GLY A 106 18.76 20.65 -6.81
CA GLY A 106 18.35 22.06 -6.84
C GLY A 106 18.34 22.69 -5.45
N ALA A 107 17.77 21.99 -4.46
CA ALA A 107 17.79 22.41 -3.07
C ALA A 107 19.23 22.55 -2.51
N CYS A 108 20.11 21.57 -2.77
CA CYS A 108 21.51 21.64 -2.34
C CYS A 108 22.26 22.83 -2.95
N THR A 109 22.00 23.18 -4.22
CA THR A 109 22.64 24.35 -4.86
C THR A 109 22.10 25.69 -4.36
N ALA A 110 20.79 25.77 -4.04
CA ALA A 110 20.18 26.97 -3.49
C ALA A 110 20.67 27.29 -2.07
N VAL A 111 20.98 26.26 -1.27
CA VAL A 111 21.61 26.42 0.06
C VAL A 111 23.05 26.92 -0.07
N ALA A 112 23.83 26.35 -1.00
CA ALA A 112 25.22 26.76 -1.23
C ALA A 112 25.35 28.23 -1.67
N ASN A 113 24.42 28.72 -2.50
CA ASN A 113 24.43 30.12 -2.94
C ASN A 113 24.00 31.12 -1.86
N LYS A 114 23.24 30.69 -0.85
CA LYS A 114 22.84 31.56 0.29
C LYS A 114 23.99 31.78 1.27
N SER A 115 24.86 30.80 1.45
CA SER A 115 26.05 30.89 2.30
C SER A 115 27.17 31.76 1.71
N SER A 116 27.22 31.97 0.39
CA SER A 116 28.23 32.82 -0.25
C SER A 116 27.86 34.31 -0.35
N ASN A 117 26.65 34.71 0.04
CA ASN A 117 26.20 36.11 -0.01
C ASN A 117 26.12 36.76 1.38
N GLN A 118 26.85 36.23 2.37
CA GLN A 118 26.92 36.77 3.74
C GLN A 118 28.33 37.21 4.16
N GLU A 119 29.24 37.46 3.21
CA GLU A 119 30.54 38.10 3.48
C GLU A 119 30.51 39.59 3.09
#